data_AF-Q5C1G4-F1
#
_entry.id   AF-Q5C1G4-F1
#
_cell.length_a   1.000
_cell.length_b   1.000
_cell.length_c   1.000
_cell.angle_alpha   90.00
_cell.angle_beta   90.00
_cell.angle_gamma   90.00
#
_symmetry.space_group_name_H-M   'P 1'
#
loop_
_entity.id
_entity.type
_entity.pdbx_description
1 polymer ?
#
loop_
_entity_poly.entity_id
_entity_poly.type
_entity_poly.pdbx_seq_one_letter_code
_entity_poly.pdbx_strand_id
1 'polypeptide(L)'
;RESTSKFVLYDKWKNSKSIGMLFCFHTYMSKKSSYEAICEPRNGMQFQRKTKNNSLEATMDMASGSSKELGFEITDEQIDEMKKQRDSIDFEIAASEEKARRHDVMAHVYTFALACPKASPIIHLGATSCFVGDNADLIMFRDALNILLPKGARCIDRLTKTAVLHKSLVCLARTHLQAAQPT
;
A
#
# COMPACT_ATOMS: atom_id res chain seq x y z
N ARG A 1 8.89 37.09 -36.58
CA ARG A 1 8.45 37.87 -35.40
C ARG A 1 7.34 37.07 -34.71
N GLU A 2 7.68 36.05 -33.93
CA GLU A 2 6.68 35.24 -33.20
C GLU A 2 7.40 34.29 -32.22
N SER A 3 8.17 34.84 -31.27
CA SER A 3 8.89 34.04 -30.26
C SER A 3 8.60 34.45 -28.81
N THR A 4 7.76 35.46 -28.58
CA THR A 4 7.55 36.03 -27.24
C THR A 4 6.18 35.70 -26.62
N SER A 5 5.25 35.06 -27.34
CA SER A 5 3.93 34.70 -26.78
C SER A 5 3.88 33.33 -26.08
N LYS A 6 4.84 32.43 -26.32
CA LYS A 6 4.84 31.08 -25.70
C LYS A 6 5.38 31.04 -24.27
N PHE A 7 6.22 32.00 -23.88
CA PHE A 7 6.83 31.99 -22.53
C PHE A 7 5.87 32.50 -21.44
N VAL A 8 4.98 33.45 -21.76
CA VAL A 8 4.07 34.07 -20.77
C VAL A 8 2.94 33.09 -20.34
N LEU A 9 2.61 32.11 -21.17
CA LEU A 9 1.60 31.09 -20.84
C LEU A 9 2.14 29.96 -19.96
N TYR A 10 3.47 29.76 -19.91
CA TYR A 10 4.09 28.68 -19.14
C TYR A 10 4.08 28.98 -17.63
N ASP A 11 4.31 30.23 -17.24
CA ASP A 11 4.32 30.64 -15.83
C ASP A 11 2.91 30.71 -15.21
N LYS A 12 1.87 31.03 -16.01
CA LYS A 12 0.48 30.93 -15.53
C LYS A 12 0.00 29.48 -15.37
N TRP A 13 0.64 28.51 -16.03
CA TRP A 13 0.28 27.09 -16.02
C TRP A 13 0.78 26.34 -14.76
N LYS A 14 1.92 26.75 -14.18
CA LYS A 14 2.51 26.12 -12.98
C LYS A 14 1.65 26.24 -11.71
N ASN A 15 0.73 27.21 -11.64
CA ASN A 15 -0.02 27.52 -10.42
C ASN A 15 -1.46 26.95 -10.38
N SER A 16 -1.88 26.16 -11.38
CA SER A 16 -3.21 25.53 -11.36
C SER A 16 -3.16 24.17 -10.65
N LYS A 17 -3.77 24.09 -9.46
CA LYS A 17 -3.91 22.87 -8.63
C LYS A 17 -4.75 21.73 -9.25
N SER A 18 -4.97 21.73 -10.57
CA SER A 18 -5.86 20.79 -11.27
C SER A 18 -5.13 19.71 -12.11
N ILE A 19 -3.80 19.63 -12.07
CA ILE A 19 -2.99 18.78 -12.97
C ILE A 19 -2.69 17.37 -12.38
N GLY A 20 -3.47 16.89 -11.42
CA GLY A 20 -3.38 15.49 -10.99
C GLY A 20 -3.89 14.48 -12.03
N MET A 21 -4.75 14.92 -12.96
CA MET A 21 -5.59 13.99 -13.75
C MET A 21 -5.11 13.72 -15.18
N LEU A 22 -4.23 14.56 -15.75
CA LEU A 22 -3.91 14.47 -17.18
C LEU A 22 -2.60 13.71 -17.53
N PHE A 23 -1.75 13.41 -16.55
CA PHE A 23 -0.44 12.76 -16.81
C PHE A 23 -0.52 11.22 -16.92
N CYS A 24 -1.69 10.61 -16.68
CA CYS A 24 -1.83 9.16 -16.54
C CYS A 24 -2.22 8.41 -17.83
N PHE A 25 -2.43 9.09 -18.96
CA PHE A 25 -2.95 8.45 -20.19
C PHE A 25 -1.88 7.90 -21.14
N HIS A 26 -0.59 8.24 -20.97
CA HIS A 26 0.47 7.88 -21.93
C HIS A 26 1.26 6.62 -21.56
N THR A 27 1.12 6.13 -20.33
CA THR A 27 1.81 4.94 -19.82
C THR A 27 0.82 3.82 -19.55
N TYR A 28 1.23 2.57 -19.81
CA TYR A 28 0.40 1.39 -19.50
C TYR A 28 0.22 1.28 -17.99
N MET A 29 -0.97 1.63 -17.52
CA MET A 29 -1.45 1.26 -16.19
C MET A 29 -2.08 -0.12 -16.28
N SER A 30 -1.68 -1.04 -15.39
CA SER A 30 -2.40 -2.31 -15.22
C SER A 30 -3.88 -2.00 -15.10
N LYS A 31 -4.74 -2.71 -15.85
CA LYS A 31 -6.19 -2.51 -15.76
C LYS A 31 -6.65 -2.53 -14.31
N LYS A 32 -6.07 -3.38 -13.44
CA LYS A 32 -6.34 -3.47 -11.99
C LYS A 32 -5.87 -2.28 -11.15
N SER A 33 -4.89 -1.50 -11.62
CA SER A 33 -4.29 -0.36 -10.91
C SER A 33 -4.99 0.96 -11.22
N SER A 34 -5.61 1.11 -12.39
CA SER A 34 -6.45 2.26 -12.75
C SER A 34 -7.83 2.25 -12.03
N TYR A 35 -7.97 1.39 -11.01
CA TYR A 35 -9.17 1.09 -10.25
C TYR A 35 -9.48 2.12 -9.16
N GLU A 36 -9.44 3.42 -9.46
CA GLU A 36 -10.36 4.34 -8.77
C GLU A 36 -11.82 4.03 -9.16
N ALA A 37 -12.04 3.28 -10.26
CA ALA A 37 -13.36 2.93 -10.80
C ALA A 37 -13.96 1.58 -10.35
N ILE A 38 -13.18 0.62 -9.84
CA ILE A 38 -13.67 -0.76 -9.55
C ILE A 38 -13.36 -1.23 -8.12
N CYS A 39 -12.27 -0.75 -7.50
CA CYS A 39 -12.06 -0.88 -6.06
C CYS A 39 -12.44 0.45 -5.40
N GLU A 40 -13.09 0.40 -4.22
CA GLU A 40 -13.37 1.61 -3.46
C GLU A 40 -12.07 2.43 -3.27
N PRO A 41 -12.10 3.76 -3.47
CA PRO A 41 -10.91 4.62 -3.50
C PRO A 41 -10.09 4.59 -2.19
N ARG A 42 -10.67 4.12 -1.09
CA ARG A 42 -9.95 3.89 0.18
C ARG A 42 -8.95 2.74 0.13
N ASN A 43 -9.04 1.79 -0.82
CA ASN A 43 -8.26 0.55 -0.76
C ASN A 43 -7.01 0.60 -1.64
N GLY A 44 -7.05 1.27 -2.80
CA GLY A 44 -5.93 1.26 -3.76
C GLY A 44 -4.71 2.09 -3.32
N MET A 45 -4.95 3.34 -2.89
CA MET A 45 -3.87 4.24 -2.45
C MET A 45 -3.30 3.89 -1.06
N GLN A 46 -4.11 3.30 -0.18
CA GLN A 46 -3.68 2.88 1.14
C GLN A 46 -2.79 1.64 1.10
N PHE A 47 -2.96 0.78 0.09
CA PHE A 47 -2.13 -0.41 -0.07
C PHE A 47 -0.68 -0.02 -0.32
N GLN A 48 -0.36 0.66 -1.42
CA GLN A 48 1.04 0.93 -1.81
C GLN A 48 1.81 1.94 -0.94
N ARG A 49 1.13 2.86 -0.26
CA ARG A 49 1.79 3.81 0.64
C ARG A 49 1.99 3.25 2.06
N LYS A 50 1.11 2.36 2.54
CA LYS A 50 1.31 1.69 3.85
C LYS A 50 2.24 0.48 3.77
N THR A 51 2.28 -0.23 2.64
CA THR A 51 3.15 -1.42 2.44
C THR A 51 4.61 -1.14 2.79
N LYS A 52 5.16 0.00 2.35
CA LYS A 52 6.57 0.37 2.57
C LYS A 52 6.85 1.00 3.93
N ASN A 53 5.86 1.63 4.57
CA ASN A 53 6.01 2.19 5.93
C ASN A 53 5.92 1.08 7.00
N ASN A 54 5.03 0.10 6.80
CA ASN A 54 4.84 -1.02 7.74
C ASN A 54 6.07 -1.95 7.82
N SER A 55 6.88 -2.01 6.76
CA SER A 55 8.06 -2.87 6.71
C SER A 55 9.20 -2.33 7.59
N LEU A 56 9.29 -1.00 7.73
CA LEU A 56 10.19 -0.31 8.66
C LEU A 56 9.65 -0.32 10.11
N GLU A 57 8.33 -0.36 10.30
CA GLU A 57 7.73 -0.55 11.63
C GLU A 57 8.12 -1.89 12.27
N ALA A 58 8.13 -2.98 11.49
CA ALA A 58 8.60 -4.27 11.97
C ALA A 58 10.05 -4.20 12.48
N THR A 59 10.91 -3.39 11.85
CA THR A 59 12.28 -3.17 12.35
C THR A 59 12.34 -2.32 13.61
N MET A 60 11.45 -1.33 13.77
CA MET A 60 11.34 -0.54 15.01
C MET A 60 10.84 -1.37 16.19
N ASP A 61 9.85 -2.23 15.96
CA ASP A 61 9.25 -3.07 17.00
C ASP A 61 10.24 -4.13 17.51
N MET A 62 11.06 -4.72 16.63
CA MET A 62 12.16 -5.60 17.09
C MET A 62 13.27 -4.82 17.80
N ALA A 63 13.67 -3.65 17.27
CA ALA A 63 14.72 -2.84 17.89
C ALA A 63 14.29 -2.28 19.26
N SER A 64 13.01 -2.05 19.49
CA SER A 64 12.51 -1.52 20.76
C SER A 64 12.09 -2.61 21.77
N GLY A 65 11.49 -3.70 21.30
CA GLY A 65 11.03 -4.80 22.16
C GLY A 65 12.12 -5.81 22.49
N SER A 66 12.81 -6.34 21.48
CA SER A 66 13.74 -7.46 21.67
C SER A 66 15.12 -7.00 22.13
N SER A 67 15.63 -5.89 21.64
CA SER A 67 17.02 -5.47 21.91
C SER A 67 17.25 -4.98 23.35
N LYS A 68 16.26 -4.34 24.00
CA LYS A 68 16.35 -3.98 25.43
C LYS A 68 16.30 -5.21 26.34
N GLU A 69 15.50 -6.21 25.97
CA GLU A 69 15.40 -7.47 26.71
C GLU A 69 16.62 -8.38 26.49
N LEU A 70 17.26 -8.31 25.32
CA LEU A 70 18.43 -9.12 24.93
C LEU A 70 19.78 -8.45 25.22
N GLY A 71 19.79 -7.25 25.83
CA GLY A 71 21.01 -6.58 26.29
C GLY A 71 21.79 -5.80 25.22
N PHE A 72 21.15 -5.38 24.14
CA PHE A 72 21.74 -4.46 23.16
C PHE A 72 21.56 -3.00 23.59
N GLU A 73 22.60 -2.19 23.40
CA GLU A 73 22.60 -0.75 23.71
C GLU A 73 21.80 0.05 22.67
N ILE A 74 20.48 0.03 22.79
CA ILE A 74 19.56 0.87 21.99
C ILE A 74 18.94 1.93 22.88
N THR A 75 19.19 3.20 22.55
CA THR A 75 18.69 4.35 23.32
C THR A 75 17.26 4.70 22.92
N ASP A 76 16.49 5.22 23.88
CA ASP A 76 15.12 5.70 23.63
C ASP A 76 15.09 6.85 22.60
N GLU A 77 16.13 7.68 22.56
CA GLU A 77 16.24 8.76 21.58
C GLU A 77 16.28 8.25 20.14
N GLN A 78 16.95 7.11 19.89
CA GLN A 78 17.01 6.50 18.57
C GLN A 78 15.65 5.97 18.15
N ILE A 79 14.93 5.31 19.06
CA ILE A 79 13.59 4.78 18.82
C ILE A 79 12.60 5.92 18.56
N ASP A 80 12.68 7.00 19.34
CA ASP A 80 11.80 8.16 19.17
C ASP A 80 12.05 8.93 17.87
N GLU A 81 13.32 9.03 17.44
CA GLU A 81 13.68 9.59 16.13
C GLU A 81 13.04 8.77 15.00
N MET A 82 13.19 7.45 15.05
CA MET A 82 12.60 6.52 14.09
C MET A 82 11.07 6.66 14.03
N LYS A 83 10.39 6.70 15.18
CA LYS A 83 8.93 6.86 15.24
C LYS A 83 8.44 8.18 14.64
N LYS A 84 9.18 9.29 14.83
CA LYS A 84 8.83 10.60 14.29
C LYS A 84 8.96 10.66 12.77
N GLN A 85 9.95 9.99 12.20
CA GLN A 85 10.22 10.02 10.76
C GLN A 85 9.55 8.88 9.98
N ARG A 86 8.86 7.96 10.66
CA ARG A 86 8.15 6.80 10.08
C ARG A 86 7.33 7.14 8.82
N ASP A 87 6.53 8.20 8.87
CA ASP A 87 5.62 8.57 7.77
C ASP A 87 6.24 9.51 6.74
N SER A 88 7.47 9.99 6.99
CA SER A 88 8.17 10.99 6.17
C SER A 88 9.28 10.34 5.35
N ILE A 89 8.91 9.57 4.32
CA ILE A 89 9.84 8.89 3.43
C ILE A 89 10.10 9.69 2.16
N ASP A 90 11.38 9.96 1.87
CA ASP A 90 11.81 10.53 0.60
C ASP A 90 11.94 9.44 -0.47
N PHE A 91 10.95 9.36 -1.36
CA PHE A 91 10.94 8.37 -2.44
C PHE A 91 11.92 8.70 -3.58
N GLU A 92 12.33 9.96 -3.74
CA GLU A 92 13.29 10.34 -4.79
C GLU A 92 14.69 9.85 -4.41
N ILE A 93 15.08 10.04 -3.14
CA ILE A 93 16.32 9.48 -2.60
C ILE A 93 16.27 7.95 -2.71
N ALA A 94 15.21 7.31 -2.23
CA ALA A 94 15.08 5.85 -2.29
C ALA A 94 15.22 5.29 -3.72
N ALA A 95 14.63 5.96 -4.73
CA ALA A 95 14.74 5.53 -6.12
C ALA A 95 16.16 5.68 -6.69
N SER A 96 16.85 6.78 -6.34
CA SER A 96 18.23 7.00 -6.76
C SER A 96 19.17 5.96 -6.13
N GLU A 97 18.93 5.65 -4.86
CA GLU A 97 19.65 4.70 -4.04
C GLU A 97 19.40 3.24 -4.46
N GLU A 98 18.18 2.91 -4.90
CA GLU A 98 17.81 1.62 -5.48
C GLU A 98 18.51 1.42 -6.82
N LYS A 99 18.58 2.45 -7.66
CA LYS A 99 19.29 2.41 -8.95
C LYS A 99 20.79 2.17 -8.75
N ALA A 100 21.39 2.75 -7.71
CA ALA A 100 22.80 2.59 -7.39
C ALA A 100 23.11 1.21 -6.78
N ARG A 101 22.37 0.78 -5.75
CA ARG A 101 22.62 -0.51 -5.05
C ARG A 101 22.04 -1.73 -5.74
N ARG A 102 21.05 -1.55 -6.62
CA ARG A 102 20.24 -2.62 -7.22
C ARG A 102 19.56 -3.52 -6.17
N HIS A 103 19.24 -2.93 -5.03
CA HIS A 103 18.57 -3.60 -3.92
C HIS A 103 17.63 -2.60 -3.24
N ASP A 104 16.34 -2.85 -3.37
CA ASP A 104 15.24 -2.01 -2.89
C ASP A 104 15.22 -1.87 -1.35
N VAL A 105 15.31 -2.98 -0.62
CA VAL A 105 15.32 -2.95 0.86
C VAL A 105 16.50 -2.16 1.38
N MET A 106 17.71 -2.40 0.84
CA MET A 106 18.89 -1.64 1.26
C MET A 106 18.78 -0.17 0.87
N ALA A 107 18.20 0.17 -0.28
CA ALA A 107 17.95 1.56 -0.63
C ALA A 107 17.03 2.26 0.38
N HIS A 108 15.97 1.58 0.82
CA HIS A 108 15.09 2.08 1.86
C HIS A 108 15.77 2.16 3.24
N VAL A 109 16.60 1.19 3.62
CA VAL A 109 17.40 1.22 4.86
C VAL A 109 18.31 2.44 4.89
N TYR A 110 19.04 2.70 3.80
CA TYR A 110 19.93 3.87 3.70
C TYR A 110 19.16 5.19 3.68
N THR A 111 18.06 5.26 2.93
CA THR A 111 17.21 6.46 2.92
C THR A 111 16.66 6.76 4.30
N PHE A 112 16.27 5.73 5.05
CA PHE A 112 15.76 5.87 6.41
C PHE A 112 16.86 6.24 7.42
N ALA A 113 18.06 5.70 7.24
CA ALA A 113 19.24 6.09 8.02
C ALA A 113 19.65 7.55 7.79
N LEU A 114 19.47 8.08 6.58
CA LEU A 114 19.68 9.51 6.30
C LEU A 114 18.66 10.40 7.02
N ALA A 115 17.40 9.95 7.13
CA ALA A 115 16.36 10.66 7.87
C ALA A 115 16.53 10.54 9.39
N CYS A 116 17.13 9.45 9.87
CA CYS A 116 17.34 9.15 11.28
C CYS A 116 18.84 8.95 11.60
N PRO A 117 19.64 10.04 11.66
CA PRO A 117 21.08 9.95 11.84
C PRO A 117 21.49 9.32 13.18
N LYS A 118 20.70 9.48 14.25
CA LYS A 118 21.01 8.84 15.55
C LYS A 118 20.75 7.33 15.49
N ALA A 119 19.69 6.92 14.80
CA ALA A 119 19.30 5.52 14.66
C ALA A 119 20.03 4.78 13.53
N SER A 120 20.76 5.47 12.65
CA SER A 120 21.52 4.86 11.54
C SER A 120 22.26 3.55 11.86
N PRO A 121 23.03 3.41 12.97
CA PRO A 121 23.79 2.19 13.22
C PRO A 121 22.94 0.99 13.68
N ILE A 122 21.71 1.21 14.13
CA ILE A 122 20.83 0.16 14.65
C ILE A 122 19.76 -0.28 13.65
N ILE A 123 19.54 0.49 12.58
CA ILE A 123 18.54 0.16 11.56
C ILE A 123 18.95 -1.14 10.85
N HIS A 124 18.03 -2.11 10.81
CA HIS A 124 18.21 -3.43 10.19
C HIS A 124 19.30 -4.32 10.83
N LEU A 125 19.75 -3.99 12.05
CA LEU A 125 20.77 -4.76 12.75
C LEU A 125 20.34 -6.22 12.95
N GLY A 126 21.16 -7.16 12.44
CA GLY A 126 20.92 -8.60 12.57
C GLY A 126 19.74 -9.14 11.75
N ALA A 127 19.07 -8.30 10.97
CA ALA A 127 17.96 -8.69 10.12
C ALA A 127 18.41 -8.96 8.68
N THR A 128 17.57 -9.68 7.93
CA THR A 128 17.71 -9.89 6.48
C THR A 128 16.58 -9.21 5.74
N SER A 129 16.68 -9.05 4.42
CA SER A 129 15.64 -8.42 3.60
C SER A 129 14.25 -9.04 3.78
N CYS A 130 14.17 -10.37 3.91
CA CYS A 130 12.92 -11.11 4.15
C CYS A 130 12.25 -10.75 5.48
N PHE A 131 13.01 -10.31 6.49
CA PHE A 131 12.41 -9.83 7.74
C PHE A 131 11.47 -8.64 7.49
N VAL A 132 11.84 -7.77 6.56
CA VAL A 132 11.10 -6.56 6.20
C VAL A 132 10.03 -6.88 5.16
N GLY A 133 10.41 -7.59 4.09
CA GLY A 133 9.52 -7.94 2.98
C GLY A 133 8.39 -8.89 3.38
N ASP A 134 8.72 -10.07 3.90
CA ASP A 134 7.73 -11.13 4.13
C ASP A 134 6.75 -10.74 5.25
N ASN A 135 7.23 -10.09 6.31
CA ASN A 135 6.34 -9.62 7.39
C ASN A 135 5.40 -8.51 6.91
N ALA A 136 5.89 -7.60 6.06
CA ALA A 136 5.03 -6.59 5.46
C ALA A 136 3.95 -7.24 4.58
N ASP A 137 4.32 -8.22 3.77
CA ASP A 137 3.38 -8.98 2.94
C ASP A 137 2.31 -9.70 3.79
N LEU A 138 2.71 -10.33 4.90
CA LEU A 138 1.76 -10.97 5.83
C LEU A 138 0.77 -9.97 6.44
N ILE A 139 1.25 -8.80 6.88
CA ILE A 139 0.40 -7.73 7.39
C ILE A 139 -0.57 -7.25 6.31
N MET A 140 -0.10 -7.10 5.07
CA MET A 140 -0.93 -6.71 3.94
C MET A 140 -1.99 -7.76 3.62
N PHE A 141 -1.65 -9.05 3.63
CA PHE A 141 -2.61 -10.12 3.39
C PHE A 141 -3.69 -10.15 4.48
N ARG A 142 -3.30 -9.99 5.74
CA ARG A 142 -4.24 -9.87 6.86
C ARG A 142 -5.20 -8.71 6.65
N ASP A 143 -4.68 -7.53 6.32
CA ASP A 143 -5.50 -6.33 6.16
C ASP A 143 -6.40 -6.42 4.90
N ALA A 144 -5.90 -7.02 3.82
CA ALA A 144 -6.68 -7.31 2.62
C ALA A 144 -7.85 -8.25 2.92
N LEU A 145 -7.61 -9.32 3.70
CA LEU A 145 -8.67 -10.24 4.14
C LEU A 145 -9.71 -9.53 5.01
N ASN A 146 -9.28 -8.65 5.92
CA ASN A 146 -10.19 -7.85 6.73
C ASN A 146 -11.11 -6.93 5.91
N ILE A 147 -10.70 -6.51 4.72
CA ILE A 147 -11.55 -5.76 3.78
C ILE A 147 -12.53 -6.70 3.04
N LEU A 148 -12.06 -7.89 2.66
CA LEU A 148 -12.86 -8.86 1.89
C LEU A 148 -13.93 -9.56 2.73
N LEU A 149 -13.62 -9.94 3.97
CA LEU A 149 -14.54 -10.64 4.87
C LEU A 149 -15.91 -9.97 5.03
N PRO A 150 -16.01 -8.68 5.40
CA PRO A 150 -17.31 -8.03 5.57
C PRO A 150 -18.04 -7.84 4.23
N LYS A 151 -17.33 -7.77 3.10
CA LYS A 151 -17.93 -7.73 1.76
C LYS A 151 -18.56 -9.08 1.41
N GLY A 152 -17.84 -10.18 1.64
CA GLY A 152 -18.34 -11.54 1.48
C GLY A 152 -19.56 -11.81 2.35
N ALA A 153 -19.50 -11.44 3.63
CA ALA A 153 -20.62 -11.56 4.56
C ALA A 153 -21.86 -10.78 4.09
N ARG A 154 -21.68 -9.58 3.53
CA ARG A 154 -22.80 -8.80 2.95
C ARG A 154 -23.41 -9.49 1.72
N CYS A 155 -22.60 -10.06 0.84
CA CYS A 155 -23.12 -10.81 -0.31
C CYS A 155 -23.98 -12.00 0.15
N ILE A 156 -23.49 -12.75 1.14
CA ILE A 156 -24.22 -13.87 1.74
C ILE A 156 -25.55 -13.37 2.33
N ASP A 157 -25.52 -12.35 3.20
CA ASP A 157 -26.73 -11.79 3.82
C ASP A 157 -27.78 -11.34 2.78
N ARG A 158 -27.35 -10.68 1.69
CA ARG A 158 -28.26 -10.23 0.64
C ARG A 158 -28.87 -11.40 -0.13
N LEU A 159 -28.07 -12.40 -0.48
CA LEU A 159 -28.56 -13.61 -1.15
C LEU A 159 -29.51 -14.41 -0.25
N THR A 160 -29.17 -14.55 1.03
CA THR A 160 -30.02 -15.23 2.02
C THR A 160 -31.36 -14.53 2.18
N LYS A 161 -31.39 -13.19 2.28
CA LYS A 161 -32.65 -12.43 2.37
C LYS A 161 -33.53 -12.65 1.14
N THR A 162 -32.96 -12.63 -0.06
CA THR A 162 -33.67 -12.91 -1.31
C THR A 162 -34.18 -14.36 -1.35
N ALA A 163 -33.36 -15.33 -0.94
CA ALA A 163 -33.74 -16.73 -0.89
C ALA A 163 -34.90 -16.98 0.09
N VAL A 164 -34.87 -16.37 1.28
CA VAL A 164 -35.95 -16.47 2.27
C VAL A 164 -37.24 -15.80 1.78
N LEU A 165 -37.13 -14.64 1.12
CA LEU A 165 -38.27 -13.94 0.52
C LEU A 165 -38.97 -14.80 -0.55
N HIS A 166 -38.19 -15.51 -1.37
CA HIS A 166 -38.69 -16.34 -2.47
C HIS A 166 -38.78 -17.83 -2.16
N LYS A 167 -38.71 -18.23 -0.88
CA LYS A 167 -38.65 -19.65 -0.47
C LYS A 167 -39.85 -20.51 -0.92
N SER A 168 -40.98 -19.88 -1.20
CA SER A 168 -42.22 -20.54 -1.64
C SER A 168 -42.58 -20.23 -3.09
N LEU A 169 -41.72 -19.49 -3.80
CA LEU A 169 -41.86 -19.22 -5.22
C LEU A 169 -41.35 -20.41 -6.01
N VAL A 170 -42.26 -21.29 -6.43
CA VAL A 170 -41.92 -22.43 -7.29
C VAL A 170 -41.39 -21.93 -8.63
N CYS A 171 -40.26 -22.47 -9.07
CA CYS A 171 -39.69 -22.15 -10.39
C CYS A 171 -39.24 -23.42 -11.13
N LEU A 172 -39.16 -23.30 -12.47
CA LEU A 172 -38.71 -24.41 -13.32
C LEU A 172 -37.20 -24.59 -13.16
N ALA A 173 -36.77 -25.69 -12.55
CA ALA A 173 -35.34 -26.01 -12.48
C ALA A 173 -34.81 -26.35 -13.87
N ARG A 174 -33.49 -26.17 -14.06
CA ARG A 174 -32.81 -26.47 -15.31
C ARG A 174 -31.59 -27.34 -15.08
N THR A 175 -31.57 -28.52 -15.71
CA THR A 175 -30.39 -29.39 -15.82
C THR A 175 -29.97 -29.45 -17.28
N HIS A 176 -28.69 -29.26 -17.59
CA HIS A 176 -28.22 -29.12 -18.99
C HIS A 176 -28.94 -28.01 -19.77
N LEU A 177 -29.38 -26.96 -19.06
CA LEU A 177 -30.21 -25.87 -19.60
C LEU A 177 -31.59 -26.33 -20.14
N GLN A 178 -31.99 -27.58 -19.89
CA GLN A 178 -33.29 -28.14 -20.24
C GLN A 178 -34.23 -28.13 -19.03
N ALA A 179 -35.55 -28.12 -19.29
CA ALA A 179 -36.58 -28.15 -18.26
C ALA A 179 -36.47 -29.41 -17.38
N ALA A 180 -36.49 -29.22 -16.06
CA ALA A 180 -36.41 -30.29 -15.06
C ALA A 180 -37.54 -30.17 -14.03
N GLN A 181 -37.48 -30.99 -12.97
CA GLN A 181 -38.47 -30.95 -11.89
C GLN A 181 -38.50 -29.58 -11.20
N PRO A 182 -39.66 -29.09 -10.70
CA PRO A 182 -39.74 -27.80 -10.01
C PRO A 182 -38.86 -27.73 -8.77
N THR A 183 -38.35 -26.52 -8.47
CA THR A 183 -37.59 -26.20 -7.24
C THR A 183 -38.15 -24.98 -6.53
#